data_AF-A0A9E5YIX7-F1
#
_entry.id   AF-A0A9E5YIX7-F1
#
_cell.length_a   1.000
_cell.length_b   1.000
_cell.length_c   1.000
_cell.angle_alpha   90.00
_cell.angle_beta   90.00
_cell.angle_gamma   90.00
#
_symmetry.space_group_name_H-M   'P 1'
#
loop_
_entity.id
_entity.type
_entity.pdbx_description
1 polymer ?
#
loop_
_entity_poly.entity_id
_entity_poly.type
_entity_poly.pdbx_seq_one_letter_code
_entity_poly.pdbx_strand_id
1 'polypeptide(L)' 'MKGVKKVTSGFKGFREINTVIYDAGMITPDEMVSALKNYGTYIGIADE' A
#
# COMPACT_ATOMS: atom_id res chain seq x y z
N MET A 1 -12.90 -0.32 -0.31
CA MET A 1 -12.19 0.61 0.60
C MET A 1 -12.44 2.03 0.10
N LYS A 2 -13.11 2.89 0.89
CA LYS A 2 -13.26 4.32 0.54
C LYS A 2 -11.87 4.98 0.60
N GLY A 3 -11.43 5.64 -0.47
CA GLY A 3 -10.16 6.37 -0.51
C GLY A 3 -9.02 5.71 -1.29
N VAL A 4 -9.09 4.40 -1.58
CA VAL A 4 -8.11 3.75 -2.47
C VAL A 4 -8.53 4.00 -3.92
N LYS A 5 -7.72 4.79 -4.64
CA LYS A 5 -7.98 5.13 -6.04
C LYS A 5 -7.48 4.06 -6.99
N LYS A 6 -6.33 3.46 -6.68
CA LYS A 6 -5.72 2.45 -7.53
C LYS A 6 -4.81 1.53 -6.73
N VAL A 7 -4.85 0.25 -7.03
CA VAL A 7 -3.85 -0.72 -6.59
C VAL A 7 -3.18 -1.27 -7.84
N THR A 8 -1.86 -1.22 -7.88
CA THR A 8 -1.05 -1.82 -8.95
C THR A 8 -0.04 -2.75 -8.32
N SER A 9 -0.09 -4.01 -8.71
CA SER A 9 0.92 -5.01 -8.41
C SER A 9 1.99 -4.97 -9.50
N GLY A 10 3.26 -5.06 -9.11
CA GLY A 10 4.39 -5.14 -10.02
C GLY A 10 5.58 -5.83 -9.37
N PHE A 11 6.54 -6.27 -10.16
CA PHE A 11 7.77 -6.88 -9.64
C PHE A 11 8.93 -5.89 -9.75
N LYS A 12 9.62 -5.65 -8.64
CA LYS A 12 10.89 -4.90 -8.62
C LYS A 12 11.99 -5.90 -8.27
N GLY A 13 12.73 -6.34 -9.29
CA GLY A 13 13.64 -7.48 -9.17
C GLY A 13 12.88 -8.78 -8.89
N PHE A 14 13.28 -9.53 -7.85
CA PHE A 14 12.61 -10.77 -7.41
C PHE A 14 11.54 -10.55 -6.33
N ARG A 15 11.15 -9.31 -6.04
CA ARG A 15 10.12 -8.99 -5.03
C ARG A 15 8.87 -8.43 -5.69
N GLU A 16 7.72 -8.97 -5.33
CA GLU A 16 6.43 -8.40 -5.67
C GLU A 16 6.17 -7.18 -4.78
N ILE A 17 5.84 -6.06 -5.41
CA ILE A 17 5.51 -4.80 -4.76
C ILE A 17 4.08 -4.42 -5.15
N ASN A 18 3.24 -4.25 -4.14
CA ASN A 18 1.91 -3.68 -4.28
C ASN A 18 1.98 -2.18 -4.02
N THR A 19 1.78 -1.38 -5.05
CA THR A 19 1.70 0.08 -4.94
C THR A 19 0.24 0.49 -4.83
N VAL A 20 -0.09 1.21 -3.76
CA VAL A 20 -1.44 1.71 -3.52
C VAL A 20 -1.43 3.24 -3.68
N ILE A 21 -2.22 3.73 -4.63
CA ILE A 21 -2.51 5.15 -4.79
C ILE A 21 -3.82 5.43 -4.05
N TYR A 22 -3.74 6.29 -3.05
CA TYR A 22 -4.88 6.66 -2.20
C TYR A 22 -5.02 8.17 -2.09
N ASP A 23 -6.20 8.61 -1.67
CA ASP A 23 -6.47 10.01 -1.35
C ASP A 23 -6.10 10.29 0.12
N ALA A 24 -5.09 11.13 0.32
CA ALA A 24 -4.61 11.51 1.65
C ALA A 24 -5.67 12.27 2.48
N GLY A 25 -6.71 12.81 1.83
CA GLY A 25 -7.86 13.42 2.51
C GLY A 25 -8.90 12.40 3.03
N MET A 26 -8.78 11.12 2.69
CA MET A 26 -9.68 10.06 3.15
C MET A 26 -9.00 8.96 3.97
N ILE A 27 -7.72 8.69 3.74
CA ILE A 27 -6.95 7.65 4.43
C ILE A 27 -5.57 8.20 4.76
N THR A 28 -5.16 8.00 6.01
CA THR A 28 -3.80 8.31 6.48
C THR A 28 -2.82 7.18 6.12
N PRO A 29 -1.51 7.46 6.02
CA PRO A 29 -0.50 6.41 5.82
C PRO A 29 -0.59 5.27 6.85
N ASP A 30 -0.90 5.56 8.12
CA ASP A 30 -1.04 4.56 9.19
C ASP A 30 -2.24 3.64 9.00
N GLU A 31 -3.38 4.16 8.57
CA GLU A 31 -4.56 3.35 8.21
C GLU A 31 -4.25 2.45 7.02
N MET A 32 -3.46 2.94 6.07
CA MET A 32 -2.98 2.20 4.91
C MET A 32 -2.04 1.05 5.32
N VAL A 33 -1.06 1.33 6.20
CA VAL A 33 -0.16 0.31 6.77
C VAL A 33 -0.96 -0.74 7.55
N SER A 34 -1.96 -0.31 8.33
CA SER A 34 -2.83 -1.21 9.08
C SER A 34 -3.67 -2.10 8.17
N ALA A 35 -4.19 -1.55 7.06
CA ALA A 35 -4.88 -2.33 6.04
C ALA A 35 -3.94 -3.36 5.39
N LEU A 36 -2.73 -2.96 4.96
CA LEU A 36 -1.77 -3.87 4.34
C LEU A 36 -1.31 -4.97 5.32
N LYS A 37 -1.16 -4.66 6.61
CA LYS A 37 -0.88 -5.65 7.67
C LYS A 37 -2.03 -6.63 7.84
N ASN A 38 -3.28 -6.15 7.86
CA ASN A 38 -4.48 -7.02 7.93
C ASN A 38 -4.62 -7.95 6.72
N TYR A 39 -4.18 -7.52 5.55
CA TYR A 39 -4.17 -8.36 4.34
C TYR A 39 -2.92 -9.25 4.23
N GLY A 40 -1.98 -9.17 5.17
CA GLY A 40 -0.76 -10.01 5.19
C GLY A 40 0.27 -9.65 4.12
N THR A 41 0.14 -8.48 3.47
CA THR A 41 0.99 -8.07 2.34
C THR A 41 1.98 -6.96 2.71
N TYR A 42 1.96 -6.48 3.96
CA TYR A 42 2.88 -5.45 4.42
C TYR A 42 4.28 -6.01 4.67
N ILE A 43 5.25 -5.55 3.86
CA ILE A 43 6.67 -5.94 3.93
C ILE A 43 7.59 -4.81 4.41
N GLY A 44 7.10 -3.57 4.48
CA GLY A 44 7.84 -2.39 4.93
C GLY A 44 7.46 -1.13 4.16
N ILE A 45 7.89 0.02 4.65
CA ILE A 45 7.89 1.28 3.89
C ILE A 45 9.24 1.37 3.20
N ALA A 46 9.25 1.72 1.91
CA ALA A 46 10.49 1.99 1.21
C ALA A 46 10.93 3.41 1.58
N ASP A 47 11.99 3.51 2.39
CA ASP A 47 12.68 4.77 2.62
C ASP A 47 13.51 5.10 1.36
N GLU A 48 13.42 6.34 0.89
CA GLU A 48 14.16 6.84 -0.29
C GLU A 48 15.63 7.14 0.05
#